data_AF-A0A954XT48-F1
#
_entry.id   AF-A0A954XT48-F1
#
_cell.length_a   1.000
_cell.length_b   1.000
_cell.length_c   1.000
_cell.angle_alpha   90.00
_cell.angle_beta   90.00
_cell.angle_gamma   90.00
#
_symmetry.space_group_name_H-M   'P 1'
#
loop_
_entity.id
_entity.type
_entity.pdbx_description
1 polymer ?
#
loop_
_entity_poly.entity_id
_entity_poly.type
_entity_poly.pdbx_seq_one_letter_code
_entity_poly.pdbx_strand_id
1 'polypeptide(L)'
;MRKFSLSVGEPWDFEGPDGQNNIELELLGEVDGPNVENWATSYLLLKVIRPFSFNGEAVECLVAAPRYEGESLRSVFQNGGTVGVGRVLPGRSIHPGQKLLTSDTQYCIIGRLDPHS
;
A
#
# COMPACT_ATOMS: atom_id res chain seq x y z
N MET A 1 -7.34 13.04 9.04
CA MET A 1 -6.39 12.03 8.54
C MET A 1 -6.26 12.18 7.04
N ARG A 2 -5.06 12.00 6.49
CA ARG A 2 -4.79 12.24 5.06
C ARG A 2 -5.30 11.08 4.23
N LYS A 3 -5.98 11.37 3.12
CA LYS A 3 -6.55 10.36 2.20
C LYS A 3 -5.75 10.28 0.91
N PHE A 4 -5.81 9.12 0.30
CA PHE A 4 -5.17 8.80 -0.97
C PHE A 4 -6.13 7.98 -1.83
N SER A 5 -5.99 8.12 -3.15
CA SER A 5 -6.53 7.17 -4.11
C SER A 5 -5.39 6.32 -4.66
N LEU A 6 -5.63 5.03 -4.84
CA LEU A 6 -4.72 4.11 -5.50
C LEU A 6 -5.36 3.64 -6.80
N SER A 7 -4.82 4.14 -7.91
CA SER A 7 -5.14 3.65 -9.26
C SER A 7 -4.31 2.40 -9.54
N VAL A 8 -4.96 1.24 -9.65
CA VAL A 8 -4.32 -0.06 -9.89
C VAL A 8 -3.93 -0.19 -11.35
N GLY A 9 -2.64 -0.39 -11.60
CA GLY A 9 -2.09 -0.66 -12.93
C GLY A 9 -1.89 -2.15 -13.18
N GLU A 10 -1.55 -2.91 -12.14
CA GLU A 10 -1.46 -4.37 -12.16
C GLU A 10 -2.05 -4.96 -10.88
N PRO A 11 -2.94 -5.97 -10.96
CA PRO A 11 -3.45 -6.57 -12.19
C PRO A 11 -4.41 -5.63 -12.96
N TRP A 12 -4.41 -5.72 -14.29
CA TRP A 12 -5.10 -4.76 -15.19
C TRP A 12 -6.63 -4.84 -15.13
N ASP A 13 -7.15 -5.98 -14.72
CA ASP A 13 -8.57 -6.34 -14.58
C ASP A 13 -9.03 -6.29 -13.12
N PHE A 14 -8.34 -5.54 -12.26
CA PHE A 14 -8.70 -5.42 -10.85
C PHE A 14 -10.05 -4.72 -10.66
N GLU A 15 -11.02 -5.46 -10.14
CA GLU A 15 -12.29 -4.90 -9.66
C GLU A 15 -12.11 -4.41 -8.22
N GLY A 16 -11.80 -3.12 -8.09
CA GLY A 16 -11.59 -2.49 -6.80
C GLY A 16 -12.89 -2.18 -6.04
N PRO A 17 -12.81 -2.05 -4.71
CA PRO A 17 -13.97 -1.70 -3.86
C PRO A 17 -14.53 -0.30 -4.16
N ASP A 18 -13.73 0.56 -4.78
CA ASP A 18 -14.06 1.94 -5.07
C ASP A 18 -14.28 2.23 -6.56
N GLY A 19 -14.41 1.17 -7.36
CA GLY A 19 -14.58 1.24 -8.81
C GLY A 19 -13.51 0.42 -9.53
N GLN A 20 -13.62 0.34 -10.85
CA GLN A 20 -12.64 -0.37 -11.67
C GLN A 20 -11.25 0.21 -11.46
N ASN A 21 -10.29 -0.65 -11.10
CA ASN A 21 -8.90 -0.28 -10.84
C ASN A 21 -8.71 0.85 -9.81
N ASN A 22 -9.62 1.01 -8.83
CA ASN A 22 -9.50 2.07 -7.83
C ASN A 22 -9.70 1.58 -6.39
N ILE A 23 -8.88 2.08 -5.47
CA ILE A 23 -8.99 1.85 -4.02
C ILE A 23 -8.81 3.17 -3.28
N GLU A 24 -9.74 3.48 -2.37
CA GLU A 24 -9.68 4.64 -1.51
C GLU A 24 -9.03 4.29 -0.16
N LEU A 25 -8.06 5.10 0.24
CA LEU A 25 -7.13 4.79 1.32
C LEU A 25 -7.03 5.94 2.33
N GLU A 26 -6.76 5.57 3.57
CA GLU A 26 -6.46 6.49 4.66
C GLU A 26 -5.07 6.22 5.23
N LEU A 27 -4.27 7.26 5.41
CA LEU A 27 -2.95 7.13 6.01
C LEU A 27 -3.06 6.82 7.51
N LEU A 28 -2.45 5.70 7.90
CA LEU A 28 -2.22 5.37 9.29
C LEU A 28 -0.86 5.88 9.77
N GLY A 29 0.17 5.82 8.92
CA GLY A 29 1.51 6.32 9.22
C GLY A 29 2.58 5.67 8.35
N GLU A 30 3.81 5.61 8.85
CA GLU A 30 4.93 4.94 8.20
C GLU A 30 5.37 3.72 9.03
N VAL A 31 5.91 2.71 8.36
CA VAL A 31 6.50 1.50 8.98
C VAL A 31 7.86 1.20 8.38
N ASP A 32 8.74 0.60 9.18
CA ASP A 32 10.07 0.21 8.73
C ASP A 32 10.01 -1.11 7.96
N GLY A 33 10.82 -1.21 6.91
CA GLY A 33 10.99 -2.46 6.18
C GLY A 33 11.78 -3.52 6.95
N PRO A 34 11.74 -4.79 6.52
CA PRO A 34 12.41 -5.91 7.18
C PRO A 34 13.96 -5.90 7.07
N ASN A 35 14.57 -4.93 6.37
CA ASN A 35 16.02 -4.86 6.08
C ASN A 35 16.57 -6.12 5.39
N VAL A 36 15.84 -6.65 4.41
CA VAL A 36 16.30 -7.75 3.55
C VAL A 36 16.27 -7.33 2.09
N GLU A 37 17.00 -8.05 1.23
CA GLU A 37 17.08 -7.78 -0.20
C GLU A 37 15.69 -7.72 -0.86
N ASN A 38 15.52 -6.83 -1.83
CA ASN A 38 14.26 -6.59 -2.56
C ASN A 38 13.11 -5.98 -1.73
N TRP A 39 13.39 -5.45 -0.53
CA TRP A 39 12.44 -4.67 0.26
C TRP A 39 12.89 -3.20 0.35
N ALA A 40 11.92 -2.28 0.27
CA ALA A 40 12.16 -0.89 0.62
C ALA A 40 12.48 -0.73 2.12
N THR A 41 13.20 0.34 2.46
CA THR A 41 13.57 0.66 3.84
C THR A 41 12.38 1.12 4.69
N SER A 42 11.37 1.72 4.06
CA SER A 42 10.15 2.20 4.71
C SER A 42 8.95 2.14 3.77
N TYR A 43 7.76 2.08 4.35
CA TYR A 43 6.49 1.99 3.65
C TYR A 43 5.46 2.94 4.26
N LEU A 44 4.55 3.45 3.44
CA LEU A 44 3.30 4.03 3.94
C LEU A 44 2.39 2.88 4.39
N LEU A 45 1.88 2.96 5.61
CA LEU A 45 0.83 2.10 6.12
C LEU A 45 -0.53 2.76 5.85
N LEU A 46 -1.36 2.07 5.07
CA LEU A 46 -2.59 2.59 4.50
C LEU A 46 -3.76 1.69 4.91
N LYS A 47 -4.80 2.28 5.51
CA LYS A 47 -6.07 1.61 5.77
C LYS A 47 -6.93 1.67 4.52
N VAL A 48 -7.53 0.54 4.15
CA VAL A 48 -8.53 0.49 3.08
C VAL A 48 -9.87 1.00 3.64
N ILE A 49 -10.44 2.03 3.02
CA ILE A 49 -11.70 2.63 3.49
C ILE A 49 -12.87 1.64 3.33
N ARG A 50 -12.90 0.91 2.21
CA ARG A 50 -13.83 -0.18 1.93
C ARG A 50 -13.05 -1.48 1.73
N PRO A 51 -12.89 -2.32 2.77
CA PRO A 51 -12.18 -3.59 2.65
C PRO A 51 -12.71 -4.44 1.49
N PHE A 52 -11.82 -5.14 0.80
CA PHE A 52 -12.15 -5.97 -0.36
C PHE A 52 -11.54 -7.37 -0.21
N SER A 53 -11.92 -8.29 -1.11
CA SER A 53 -11.30 -9.62 -1.17
C SER A 53 -10.23 -9.66 -2.25
N PHE A 54 -9.06 -10.18 -1.90
CA PHE A 54 -7.99 -10.48 -2.84
C PHE A 54 -7.56 -11.94 -2.62
N ASN A 55 -7.67 -12.77 -3.66
CA ASN A 55 -7.42 -14.22 -3.57
C ASN A 55 -8.20 -14.92 -2.43
N GLY A 56 -9.43 -14.48 -2.17
CA GLY A 56 -10.31 -15.07 -1.14
C GLY A 56 -10.04 -14.58 0.29
N GLU A 57 -9.06 -13.69 0.50
CA GLU A 57 -8.76 -13.13 1.82
C GLU A 57 -9.19 -11.66 1.90
N ALA A 58 -9.67 -11.25 3.07
CA ALA A 58 -10.03 -9.85 3.32
C ALA A 58 -8.77 -8.98 3.40
N VAL A 59 -8.81 -7.83 2.72
CA VAL A 59 -7.75 -6.83 2.71
C VAL A 59 -8.26 -5.57 3.38
N GLU A 60 -7.76 -5.30 4.58
CA GLU A 60 -8.12 -4.13 5.39
C GLU A 60 -7.01 -3.08 5.45
N CYS A 61 -5.76 -3.51 5.25
CA CYS A 61 -4.58 -2.67 5.28
C CYS A 61 -3.61 -3.03 4.15
N LEU A 62 -2.95 -2.00 3.62
CA LEU A 62 -1.92 -2.08 2.61
C LEU A 62 -0.65 -1.40 3.10
N VAL A 63 0.49 -1.85 2.58
CA VAL A 63 1.77 -1.14 2.68
C VAL A 63 2.21 -0.76 1.27
N ALA A 64 2.69 0.47 1.09
CA ALA A 64 3.11 0.97 -0.21
C ALA A 64 4.49 1.63 -0.13
N ALA A 65 5.34 1.35 -1.12
CA ALA A 65 6.63 2.01 -1.29
C ALA A 65 6.84 2.38 -2.77
N PRO A 66 7.67 3.40 -3.08
CA PRO A 66 7.98 3.75 -4.45
C PRO A 66 8.49 2.55 -5.25
N ARG A 67 8.01 2.41 -6.49
CA ARG A 67 8.36 1.26 -7.34
C ARG A 67 9.72 1.43 -8.03
N TYR A 68 10.08 2.66 -8.35
CA TYR A 68 11.24 3.00 -9.16
C TYR A 68 12.38 3.59 -8.32
N GLU A 69 13.61 3.30 -8.72
CA GLU A 69 14.79 3.90 -8.12
C GLU A 69 14.78 5.42 -8.31
N GLY A 70 15.26 6.15 -7.30
CA GLY A 70 15.29 7.62 -7.30
C GLY A 70 14.01 8.29 -6.80
N GLU A 71 12.89 7.57 -6.69
CA GLU A 71 11.71 8.06 -5.99
C GLU A 71 11.82 7.83 -4.48
N SER A 72 11.33 8.80 -3.69
CA SER A 72 11.29 8.70 -2.23
C SER A 72 9.86 8.58 -1.73
N LEU A 73 9.69 7.94 -0.57
CA LEU A 73 8.40 7.85 0.11
C LEU A 73 7.79 9.24 0.35
N ARG A 74 8.64 10.22 0.70
CA ARG A 74 8.24 11.62 0.86
C ARG A 74 7.69 12.23 -0.43
N SER A 75 8.30 11.95 -1.58
CA SER A 75 7.81 12.44 -2.87
C SER A 75 6.43 11.87 -3.20
N VAL A 76 6.27 10.55 -3.06
CA VAL A 76 4.98 9.86 -3.26
C VAL A 76 3.92 10.43 -2.31
N PHE A 77 4.28 10.60 -1.04
CA PHE A 77 3.41 11.21 -0.04
C PHE A 77 2.96 12.62 -0.44
N GLN A 78 3.83 13.45 -1.01
CA GLN A 78 3.51 14.84 -1.33
C GLN A 78 2.78 15.00 -2.67
N ASN A 79 3.22 14.31 -3.71
CA ASN A 79 2.87 14.58 -5.11
C ASN A 79 2.23 13.38 -5.83
N GLY A 80 2.12 12.25 -5.14
CA GLY A 80 1.79 10.97 -5.74
C GLY A 80 2.94 10.34 -6.52
N GLY A 81 2.78 9.08 -6.91
CA GLY A 81 3.82 8.33 -7.64
C GLY A 81 3.48 6.86 -7.82
N THR A 82 4.29 6.16 -8.61
CA THR A 82 4.10 4.73 -8.87
C THR A 82 4.64 3.93 -7.68
N VAL A 83 3.79 3.08 -7.12
CA VAL A 83 4.08 2.28 -5.93
C VAL A 83 3.96 0.79 -6.20
N GLY A 84 4.85 0.03 -5.56
CA GLY A 84 4.62 -1.38 -5.28
C GLY A 84 3.82 -1.49 -3.98
N VAL A 85 2.82 -2.35 -3.97
CA VAL A 85 1.86 -2.47 -2.87
C VAL A 85 1.80 -3.91 -2.38
N GLY A 86 1.94 -4.08 -1.07
CA GLY A 86 1.67 -5.33 -0.38
C GLY A 86 0.41 -5.23 0.48
N ARG A 87 -0.37 -6.31 0.54
CA ARG A 87 -1.47 -6.45 1.48
C ARG A 87 -0.96 -6.98 2.81
N VAL A 88 -1.49 -6.46 3.92
CA VAL A 88 -1.27 -7.04 5.24
C VAL A 88 -2.08 -8.33 5.34
N LEU A 89 -1.46 -9.42 5.82
CA LEU A 89 -2.10 -10.73 5.89
C LEU A 89 -3.12 -10.80 7.04
N PRO A 90 -4.19 -11.61 6.90
CA PRO A 90 -5.20 -11.76 7.96
C PRO A 90 -4.61 -12.13 9.32
N GLY A 91 -5.16 -11.54 10.39
CA GLY A 91 -4.70 -11.77 11.76
C GLY A 91 -3.41 -11.02 12.13
N ARG A 92 -2.86 -10.20 11.23
CA ARG A 92 -1.74 -9.29 11.52
C ARG A 92 -2.26 -7.90 11.85
N SER A 93 -1.79 -7.35 12.96
CA SER A 93 -1.98 -5.95 13.34
C SER A 93 -0.65 -5.23 13.22
N ILE A 94 -0.57 -4.26 12.31
CA ILE A 94 0.62 -3.43 12.09
C ILE A 94 0.31 -2.02 12.54
N HIS A 95 1.23 -1.42 13.30
CA HIS A 95 1.10 -0.07 13.81
C HIS A 95 2.16 0.86 13.22
N PRO A 96 1.88 2.17 13.07
CA PRO A 96 2.90 3.14 12.68
C PRO A 96 4.14 3.07 13.58
N GLY A 97 5.32 3.19 12.98
CA GLY A 97 6.63 3.08 13.65
C GLY A 97 7.06 1.64 13.96
N GLN A 98 6.26 0.63 13.62
CA GLN A 98 6.65 -0.77 13.73
C GLN A 98 7.54 -1.19 12.56
N LYS A 99 8.44 -2.14 12.82
CA LYS A 99 9.16 -2.87 11.77
C LYS A 99 8.33 -4.03 11.23
N LEU A 100 8.15 -4.07 9.92
CA LEU A 100 7.51 -5.18 9.22
C LEU A 100 8.39 -6.44 9.27
N LEU A 101 7.76 -7.58 9.44
CA LEU A 101 8.33 -8.89 9.12
C LEU A 101 7.97 -9.27 7.69
N THR A 102 8.82 -10.07 7.04
CA THR A 102 8.53 -10.60 5.69
C THR A 102 7.27 -11.46 5.65
N SER A 103 6.85 -12.01 6.80
CA SER A 103 5.63 -12.81 6.96
C SER A 103 4.36 -11.99 7.24
N ASP A 104 4.45 -10.66 7.35
CA ASP A 104 3.30 -9.82 7.69
C ASP A 104 2.51 -9.40 6.46
N THR A 105 3.16 -9.39 5.29
CA THR A 105 2.60 -8.84 4.07
C THR A 105 2.88 -9.72 2.87
N GLN A 106 2.03 -9.60 1.84
CA GLN A 106 2.24 -10.23 0.54
C GLN A 106 2.08 -9.17 -0.55
N TYR A 107 3.05 -9.08 -1.45
CA TYR A 107 2.96 -8.23 -2.63
C TYR A 107 1.73 -8.58 -3.48
N CYS A 108 0.98 -7.58 -3.93
CA CYS A 108 -0.28 -7.82 -4.64
C CYS A 108 -0.57 -6.85 -5.79
N ILE A 109 -0.11 -5.59 -5.72
CA ILE A 109 -0.53 -4.55 -6.67
C ILE A 109 0.67 -3.70 -7.12
N ILE A 110 0.68 -3.30 -8.39
CA ILE A 110 1.37 -2.09 -8.86
C ILE A 110 0.31 -1.05 -9.16
N GLY A 111 0.52 0.18 -8.69
CA GLY A 111 -0.41 1.26 -8.99
C GLY A 111 0.22 2.62 -8.83
N ARG A 112 -0.60 3.65 -9.05
CA ARG A 112 -0.27 5.04 -8.76
C ARG A 112 -1.04 5.47 -7.52
N LEU A 113 -0.33 5.91 -6.50
CA LEU A 113 -0.91 6.47 -5.28
C LEU A 113 -0.93 7.99 -5.43
N ASP A 114 -2.09 8.63 -5.31
CA ASP A 114 -2.24 10.08 -5.39
C ASP A 114 -2.88 10.64 -4.11
N PRO A 115 -2.29 11.66 -3.47
CA PRO A 115 -2.91 12.28 -2.31
C PRO A 115 -4.14 13.08 -2.70
N HIS A 116 -5.19 13.01 -1.89
CA HIS A 116 -6.34 13.90 -2.05
C HIS A 116 -5.92 15.34 -1.72
N SER A 117 -6.46 16.28 -2.50
CA SER A 117 -6.34 17.72 -2.25
C SER A 117 -7.09 18.17 -1.00
#